data_AF-A0A382L1N7-F1
#
_entry.id   AF-A0A382L1N7-F1
#
_cell.length_a   1.000
_cell.length_b   1.000
_cell.length_c   1.000
_cell.angle_alpha   90.00
_cell.angle_beta   90.00
_cell.angle_gamma   90.00
#
_symmetry.space_group_name_H-M   'P 1'
#
loop_
_entity.id
_entity.type
_entity.pdbx_description
1 polymer ?
#
loop_
_entity_poly.entity_id
_entity_poly.type
_entity_poly.pdbx_seq_one_letter_code
_entity_poly.pdbx_strand_id
1 'polypeptide(L)'
;MIEPLLFNKDLGRPLQLGDPLPRTNADGLPIVPLTQEQKYVFDTRGWLLVPGVLSADQIEPMRDFIYQLDRDRESLPEKQR
;
A
#
# COMPACT_ATOMS: atom_id res chain seq x y z
N MET A 1 12.01 28.73 3.37
CA MET A 1 11.85 27.27 3.40
C MET A 1 10.87 26.95 4.51
N ILE A 2 9.80 26.20 4.23
CA ILE A 2 8.81 25.80 5.24
C ILE A 2 9.28 24.47 5.82
N GLU A 3 9.40 24.39 7.14
CA GLU A 3 9.76 23.16 7.84
C GLU A 3 8.57 22.18 7.78
N PRO A 4 8.78 20.90 7.39
CA PRO A 4 7.69 19.95 7.29
C PRO A 4 7.15 19.59 8.68
N LEU A 5 5.82 19.60 8.83
CA LEU A 5 5.16 19.15 10.05
C LEU A 5 5.38 17.64 10.23
N LEU A 6 6.17 17.26 11.24
CA LEU A 6 6.45 15.87 11.55
C LEU A 6 5.46 15.35 12.61
N PHE A 7 4.62 14.40 12.23
CA PHE A 7 3.77 13.69 13.18
C PHE A 7 4.53 12.49 13.76
N ASN A 8 4.54 12.36 15.08
CA ASN A 8 5.13 11.21 15.79
C ASN A 8 4.25 9.96 15.60
N LYS A 9 4.31 9.36 14.41
CA LYS A 9 3.59 8.13 14.03
C LYS A 9 4.57 6.96 13.81
N ASP A 10 5.77 7.09 14.34
CA ASP A 10 6.90 6.27 13.91
C ASP A 10 7.09 5.02 14.79
N LEU A 11 6.04 4.60 15.51
CA LEU A 11 5.99 3.42 16.37
C LEU A 11 7.24 3.25 17.27
N GLY A 12 7.77 4.36 17.80
CA GLY A 12 8.94 4.38 18.68
C GLY A 12 10.29 4.68 18.03
N ARG A 13 10.34 4.92 16.71
CA ARG A 13 11.55 5.40 16.01
C ARG A 13 11.30 6.77 15.36
N PRO A 14 11.47 7.88 16.09
CA PRO A 14 11.20 9.21 15.55
C PRO A 14 11.94 9.40 14.22
N LEU A 15 11.20 9.69 13.16
CA LEU A 15 11.78 9.90 11.83
C LEU A 15 12.64 11.17 11.88
N GLN A 16 13.96 11.05 11.66
CA GLN A 16 14.84 12.21 11.71
C GLN A 16 14.88 12.88 10.33
N LEU A 17 14.84 14.21 10.32
CA LEU A 17 15.03 14.99 9.11
C LEU A 17 16.46 14.73 8.58
N GLY A 18 16.58 13.89 7.55
CA GLY A 18 17.87 13.44 7.01
C GLY A 18 18.03 11.92 6.93
N ASP A 19 17.12 11.14 7.52
CA ASP A 19 17.11 9.69 7.32
C ASP A 19 16.96 9.35 5.83
N PRO A 20 17.75 8.39 5.32
CA PRO A 20 17.65 7.99 3.92
C PRO A 20 16.31 7.30 3.70
N LEU A 21 15.34 8.04 3.17
CA LEU A 21 14.10 7.46 2.67
C LEU A 21 14.42 6.56 1.48
N PRO A 22 13.69 5.42 1.32
CA PRO A 22 13.82 4.60 0.12
C PRO A 22 13.59 5.48 -1.11
N ARG A 23 14.36 5.22 -2.17
CA ARG A 23 14.24 5.95 -3.45
C ARG A 23 13.60 5.11 -4.56
N THR A 24 13.45 3.81 -4.31
CA THR A 24 12.86 2.84 -5.22
C THR A 24 11.80 2.01 -4.52
N ASN A 25 10.85 1.48 -5.28
CA ASN A 25 9.86 0.52 -4.80
C ASN A 25 10.45 -0.91 -4.71
N ALA A 26 9.63 -1.90 -4.37
CA ALA A 26 10.03 -3.31 -4.27
C ALA A 26 10.55 -3.91 -5.58
N ASP A 27 10.17 -3.34 -6.72
CA ASP A 27 10.60 -3.75 -8.06
C ASP A 27 11.87 -3.02 -8.52
N GLY A 28 12.46 -2.16 -7.67
CA GLY A 28 13.62 -1.35 -8.01
C GLY A 28 13.31 -0.13 -8.89
N LEU A 29 12.05 0.17 -9.15
CA LEU A 29 11.62 1.34 -9.93
C LEU A 29 11.62 2.60 -9.04
N PRO A 30 11.88 3.80 -9.61
CA PRO A 30 11.82 5.05 -8.86
C PRO A 30 10.47 5.26 -8.18
N ILE A 31 10.48 5.84 -6.98
CA ILE A 31 9.23 6.21 -6.29
C ILE A 31 8.48 7.28 -7.10
N VAL A 32 7.18 7.07 -7.24
CA VAL A 32 6.27 8.05 -7.85
C VAL A 32 5.80 9.04 -6.77
N PRO A 33 6.14 10.34 -6.88
CA PRO A 33 5.65 11.33 -5.92
C PRO A 33 4.15 11.55 -6.10
N LEU A 34 3.45 11.79 -4.99
CA LEU A 34 2.05 12.21 -5.04
C LEU A 34 1.93 13.57 -5.77
N THR A 35 0.86 13.73 -6.55
CA THR A 35 0.51 15.05 -7.08
C THR A 35 0.08 15.99 -5.95
N GLN A 36 0.08 17.30 -6.20
CA GLN A 36 -0.35 18.28 -5.21
C GLN A 36 -1.80 18.06 -4.77
N GLU A 37 -2.68 17.66 -5.70
CA GLU A 37 -4.07 17.31 -5.41
C GLU A 37 -4.15 16.06 -4.52
N GLN A 38 -3.43 15.00 -4.86
CA GLN A 38 -3.40 13.77 -4.06
C GLN A 38 -2.87 14.05 -2.65
N LYS A 39 -1.83 14.88 -2.52
CA LYS A 39 -1.33 15.30 -1.20
C LYS A 39 -2.43 16.01 -0.40
N TYR A 40 -3.16 16.94 -1.01
CA TYR A 40 -4.26 17.64 -0.36
C TYR A 40 -5.40 16.68 0.06
N VAL A 41 -5.80 15.75 -0.81
CA VAL A 41 -6.83 14.76 -0.49
C VAL A 41 -6.38 13.86 0.66
N PHE A 42 -5.13 13.42 0.65
CA PHE A 42 -4.57 12.61 1.72
C PHE A 42 -4.51 13.38 3.05
N ASP A 43 -4.03 14.62 3.04
CA ASP A 43 -3.92 15.45 4.23
C ASP A 43 -5.30 15.77 4.84
N THR A 44 -6.33 15.91 4.00
CA THR A 44 -7.70 16.24 4.44
C THR A 44 -8.54 15.02 4.82
N ARG A 45 -8.32 13.86 4.21
CA ARG A 45 -9.17 12.66 4.39
C ARG A 45 -8.47 11.50 5.08
N GLY A 46 -7.14 11.49 5.09
CA GLY A 46 -6.32 10.39 5.59
C GLY A 46 -6.26 9.17 4.68
N TRP A 47 -6.79 9.23 3.45
CA TRP A 47 -6.80 8.11 2.49
C TRP A 47 -6.71 8.59 1.04
N LEU A 48 -6.27 7.70 0.16
CA LEU A 48 -6.25 7.87 -1.30
C LEU A 48 -6.89 6.65 -1.97
N LEU A 49 -7.75 6.90 -2.96
CA LEU A 49 -8.26 5.86 -3.84
C LEU A 49 -7.41 5.86 -5.11
N VAL A 50 -6.72 4.75 -5.37
CA VAL A 50 -5.99 4.53 -6.63
C VAL A 50 -6.81 3.54 -7.45
N PRO A 51 -7.50 3.99 -8.51
CA PRO A 51 -8.31 3.09 -9.34
C PRO A 51 -7.42 2.23 -10.24
N GLY A 52 -7.90 1.03 -10.58
CA GLY A 52 -7.26 0.19 -11.60
C GLY A 52 -5.88 -0.36 -11.21
N VAL A 53 -5.57 -0.45 -9.92
CA VAL A 53 -4.32 -1.06 -9.44
C VAL A 53 -4.23 -2.54 -9.86
N LEU A 54 -5.37 -3.22 -9.87
CA LEU A 54 -5.49 -4.61 -10.32
C LEU A 54 -6.47 -4.68 -11.50
N SER A 55 -6.12 -5.44 -12.52
CA SER A 55 -7.03 -5.75 -13.63
C SER A 55 -8.11 -6.76 -13.22
N ALA A 56 -9.17 -6.87 -14.02
CA ALA A 56 -10.20 -7.89 -13.80
C ALA A 56 -9.60 -9.31 -13.78
N ASP A 57 -8.70 -9.60 -14.73
CA ASP A 57 -8.02 -10.90 -14.87
C ASP A 57 -7.12 -11.23 -13.67
N GLN A 58 -6.63 -10.22 -12.93
CA GLN A 58 -5.87 -10.42 -11.69
C GLN A 58 -6.81 -10.61 -10.49
N ILE A 59 -7.92 -9.87 -10.44
CA ILE A 59 -8.86 -9.90 -9.32
C ILE A 59 -9.63 -11.22 -9.26
N GLU A 60 -10.09 -11.73 -10.40
CA GLU A 60 -10.91 -12.93 -10.48
C GLU A 60 -10.28 -14.17 -9.79
N PRO A 61 -9.05 -14.60 -10.12
CA PRO A 61 -8.44 -15.76 -9.48
C PRO A 61 -8.20 -15.55 -7.98
N MET A 62 -7.84 -14.32 -7.56
CA MET A 62 -7.66 -14.01 -6.14
C MET A 62 -8.96 -14.16 -5.36
N ARG A 63 -10.06 -13.66 -5.94
CA ARG A 63 -11.39 -13.74 -5.34
C ARG A 63 -11.89 -15.18 -5.27
N ASP A 64 -11.73 -15.94 -6.35
CA ASP A 64 -12.16 -17.34 -6.41
C ASP A 64 -11.41 -18.19 -5.39
N PHE A 65 -10.10 -17.96 -5.24
CA PHE A 65 -9.30 -18.60 -4.21
C PHE A 65 -9.79 -18.27 -2.80
N ILE A 66 -10.11 -17.00 -2.50
CA ILE A 66 -10.64 -16.60 -1.18
C ILE A 66 -11.98 -17.28 -0.90
N TYR A 67 -12.86 -17.37 -1.90
CA TYR A 67 -14.14 -18.07 -1.72
C TYR A 67 -13.97 -19.58 -1.54
N GLN A 68 -13.02 -20.20 -2.24
CA GLN A 68 -12.69 -21.61 -2.04
C GLN A 68 -12.10 -21.84 -0.64
N LEU A 69 -11.20 -20.96 -0.20
CA LEU A 69 -10.59 -21.03 1.13
C LEU A 69 -11.62 -20.92 2.25
N ASP A 70 -12.63 -20.06 2.08
CA ASP A 70 -13.73 -19.88 3.04
C ASP A 70 -14.72 -21.06 3.05
N ARG A 71 -15.07 -21.59 1.87
CA ARG A 71 -16.19 -22.52 1.71
C ARG A 71 -15.80 -23.99 1.61
N ASP A 72 -14.60 -24.28 1.11
CA ASP A 72 -14.11 -25.63 0.85
C ASP A 72 -12.59 -25.70 1.05
N ARG A 73 -12.16 -25.31 2.24
CA ARG A 73 -10.75 -25.27 2.63
C ARG A 73 -10.06 -26.63 2.43
N GLU A 74 -10.72 -27.73 2.75
CA GLU A 74 -10.13 -29.07 2.68
C GLU A 74 -9.82 -29.53 1.25
N SER A 75 -10.45 -28.92 0.23
CA SER A 75 -10.08 -29.14 -1.17
C SER A 75 -8.72 -28.54 -1.55
N LEU A 76 -8.21 -27.58 -0.77
CA LEU A 76 -6.93 -26.92 -1.03
C LEU A 76 -5.75 -27.76 -0.49
N PRO A 77 -4.59 -27.73 -1.16
CA PRO A 77 -3.35 -28.30 -0.63
C PRO A 77 -3.03 -27.75 0.77
N GLU A 78 -2.44 -28.55 1.65
CA GLU A 78 -2.13 -28.16 3.04
C GLU A 78 -1.37 -26.83 3.17
N LYS A 79 -0.46 -26.51 2.24
CA LYS A 79 0.29 -25.25 2.24
C LYS A 79 -0.54 -24.01 1.87
N GLN A 80 -1.71 -24.22 1.27
CA GLN A 80 -2.61 -23.19 0.76
C GLN A 80 -3.89 -23.06 1.60
N ARG A 81 -4.09 -23.97 2.56
CA ARG A 81 -5.15 -23.89 3.57
C ARG A 81 -4.79 -22.88 4.64
#